data_AF-A0A9D3LHS4-F1
#
_entry.id   AF-A0A9D3LHS4-F1
#
_cell.length_a   1.000
_cell.length_b   1.000
_cell.length_c   1.000
_cell.angle_alpha   90.00
_cell.angle_beta   90.00
_cell.angle_gamma   90.00
#
_symmetry.space_group_name_H-M   'P 1'
#
loop_
_entity.id
_entity.type
_entity.pdbx_description
1 polymer ?
#
loop_
_entity_poly.entity_id
_entity_poly.type
_entity_poly.pdbx_seq_one_letter_code
_entity_poly.pdbx_strand_id
1 'polypeptide(L)'
;MKKNYPPGFTYQQFAPDFRAQFFDPDQWAELFEASGAKYVVLTSKHHEGFTMWGSPHSCDWNSVDTGPHRNLVEDLGVAVRK
;
A
#
# COMPACT_ATOMS: atom_id res chain seq x y z
N MET A 1 -19.39 8.48 -1.11
CA MET A 1 -19.80 7.38 -2.03
C MET A 1 -20.85 7.83 -3.05
N LYS A 2 -22.09 8.14 -2.65
CA LYS A 2 -23.23 8.38 -3.58
C LYS A 2 -23.05 9.43 -4.70
N LYS A 3 -22.16 10.41 -4.54
CA LYS A 3 -21.91 11.46 -5.55
C LYS A 3 -21.04 10.97 -6.73
N ASN A 4 -20.06 10.12 -6.45
CA ASN A 4 -18.98 9.79 -7.39
C ASN A 4 -18.91 8.29 -7.72
N TYR A 5 -19.68 7.44 -7.03
CA TYR A 5 -19.64 5.98 -7.18
C TYR A 5 -21.05 5.43 -7.38
N PRO A 6 -21.21 4.31 -8.12
CA PRO A 6 -22.51 3.70 -8.36
C PRO A 6 -23.31 3.43 -7.07
N PRO A 7 -24.65 3.42 -7.14
CA PRO A 7 -25.48 2.98 -6.01
C PRO A 7 -25.05 1.60 -5.52
N GLY A 8 -24.88 1.45 -4.21
CA GLY A 8 -24.46 0.19 -3.59
C GLY A 8 -22.94 -0.02 -3.52
N PHE A 9 -22.11 0.90 -4.03
CA PHE A 9 -20.65 0.76 -3.95
C PHE A 9 -20.14 0.83 -2.49
N THR A 10 -19.41 -0.19 -2.05
CA THR A 10 -18.80 -0.33 -0.72
C THR A 10 -17.30 -0.02 -0.73
N TYR A 11 -16.73 0.28 0.44
CA TYR A 11 -15.30 0.63 0.54
C TYR A 11 -14.37 -0.51 0.09
N GLN A 12 -14.78 -1.76 0.35
CA GLN A 12 -14.02 -2.96 -0.01
C GLN A 12 -13.79 -3.09 -1.51
N GLN A 13 -14.69 -2.53 -2.33
CA GLN A 13 -14.56 -2.56 -3.78
C GLN A 13 -13.41 -1.70 -4.31
N PHE A 14 -12.78 -0.86 -3.48
CA PHE A 14 -11.55 -0.15 -3.86
C PHE A 14 -10.31 -1.05 -3.89
N ALA A 15 -10.29 -2.15 -3.12
CA ALA A 15 -9.11 -2.99 -3.01
C ALA A 15 -8.61 -3.55 -4.37
N PRO A 16 -9.45 -4.10 -5.26
CA PRO A 16 -8.97 -4.55 -6.58
C PRO A 16 -8.54 -3.41 -7.52
N ASP A 17 -9.01 -2.17 -7.29
CA ASP A 17 -8.63 -0.99 -8.09
C ASP A 17 -7.32 -0.35 -7.60
N PHE A 18 -6.92 -0.61 -6.35
CA PHE A 18 -5.63 -0.19 -5.83
C PHE A 18 -4.51 -1.07 -6.38
N ARG A 19 -3.93 -0.71 -7.53
CA ARG A 19 -2.93 -1.54 -8.22
C ARG A 19 -1.47 -1.16 -7.96
N ALA A 20 -1.22 0.03 -7.41
CA ALA A 20 0.12 0.58 -7.22
C ALA A 20 1.02 0.49 -8.49
N GLN A 21 0.44 0.68 -9.68
CA GLN A 21 1.08 0.35 -10.97
C GLN A 21 2.39 1.09 -11.27
N PHE A 22 2.59 2.27 -10.66
CA PHE A 22 3.80 3.10 -10.81
C PHE A 22 4.56 3.23 -9.50
N PHE A 23 4.28 2.36 -8.53
CA PHE A 23 5.01 2.36 -7.27
C PHE A 23 6.41 1.80 -7.47
N ASP A 24 7.39 2.70 -7.41
CA ASP A 24 8.81 2.40 -7.40
C ASP A 24 9.40 2.74 -6.02
N PRO A 25 9.74 1.74 -5.19
CA PRO A 25 10.29 1.98 -3.86
C PRO A 25 11.68 2.60 -3.88
N ASP A 26 12.48 2.38 -4.94
CA ASP A 26 13.83 2.93 -5.06
C ASP A 26 13.76 4.42 -5.37
N GLN A 27 12.86 4.82 -6.28
CA GLN A 27 12.59 6.25 -6.53
C GLN A 27 12.15 6.99 -5.25
N TRP A 28 11.35 6.32 -4.40
CA TRP A 28 10.93 6.90 -3.12
C TRP A 28 12.11 7.01 -2.16
N ALA A 29 12.94 5.97 -2.04
CA ALA A 29 14.12 5.98 -1.18
C ALA A 29 15.10 7.11 -1.57
N GLU A 30 15.40 7.26 -2.87
CA GLU A 30 16.23 8.35 -3.39
C GLU A 30 15.66 9.73 -3.05
N LEU A 31 14.34 9.91 -3.21
CA LEU A 31 13.67 11.16 -2.86
C LEU A 31 13.77 11.45 -1.36
N PHE A 32 13.58 10.45 -0.51
CA PHE A 32 13.69 10.61 0.95
C PHE A 32 15.11 10.97 1.37
N GLU A 33 16.12 10.30 0.81
CA GLU A 33 17.52 10.64 1.07
C GLU A 33 17.85 12.07 0.62
N ALA A 34 17.45 12.44 -0.60
CA ALA A 34 17.67 13.78 -1.14
C ALA A 34 16.97 14.88 -0.32
N SER A 35 15.86 14.57 0.34
CA SER A 35 15.18 15.50 1.26
C SER A 35 15.93 15.73 2.58
N GLY A 36 16.92 14.89 2.89
CA GLY A 36 17.65 14.91 4.15
C GLY A 36 16.97 14.13 5.30
N ALA A 37 15.86 13.45 5.03
CA ALA A 37 15.17 12.59 5.99
C ALA A 37 16.12 11.47 6.48
N LYS A 38 15.95 11.07 7.75
CA LYS A 38 16.80 10.06 8.40
C LYS A 38 16.05 8.80 8.82
N TYR A 39 14.73 8.79 8.65
CA TYR A 39 13.88 7.64 8.88
C TYR A 39 12.60 7.79 8.07
N VAL A 40 11.96 6.66 7.76
CA VAL A 40 10.72 6.59 7.00
C VAL A 40 9.76 5.68 7.74
N VAL A 41 8.51 6.10 7.89
CA VAL A 41 7.45 5.31 8.53
C VAL A 41 6.31 5.12 7.52
N LEU A 42 6.14 3.90 7.04
CA LEU A 42 5.03 3.51 6.18
C LEU A 42 3.84 3.03 7.03
N THR A 43 2.63 3.47 6.70
CA THR A 43 1.40 2.90 7.23
C THR A 43 1.26 1.46 6.76
N SER A 44 1.67 0.50 7.59
CA SER A 44 1.55 -0.92 7.26
C SER A 44 0.09 -1.35 7.23
N LYS A 45 -0.74 -0.82 8.14
CA LYS A 45 -2.19 -1.01 8.23
C LYS A 45 -2.80 0.23 8.85
N HIS A 46 -3.93 0.70 8.31
CA HIS A 46 -4.67 1.81 8.90
C HIS A 46 -6.01 1.31 9.48
N HIS A 47 -6.93 2.21 9.83
CA HIS A 47 -8.14 1.90 10.61
C HIS A 47 -9.13 0.99 9.88
N GLU A 48 -9.13 0.99 8.55
CA GLU A 48 -9.92 0.09 7.70
C GLU A 48 -9.42 -1.36 7.71
N GLY A 49 -8.23 -1.60 8.28
CA GLY A 49 -7.70 -2.93 8.49
C GLY A 49 -7.00 -3.56 7.28
N PHE A 50 -6.87 -2.85 6.16
CA PHE A 50 -6.17 -3.36 4.97
C PHE A 50 -4.67 -3.39 5.25
N THR A 51 -4.03 -4.55 5.09
CA THR A 51 -2.58 -4.67 5.32
C THR A 51 -1.80 -4.50 4.02
N MET A 52 -0.75 -3.69 4.07
CA MET A 52 0.18 -3.44 2.95
C MET A 52 1.24 -4.54 2.80
N TRP A 53 1.00 -5.70 3.44
CA TRP A 53 1.80 -6.92 3.41
C TRP A 53 0.86 -8.13 3.49
N GLY A 54 1.34 -9.32 3.09
CA GLY A 54 0.57 -10.57 3.20
C GLY A 54 0.41 -11.03 4.64
N SER A 55 -0.65 -10.59 5.32
CA SER A 55 -0.93 -10.93 6.72
C SER A 55 -1.74 -12.23 6.81
N PRO A 56 -1.31 -13.23 7.59
CA PRO A 56 -2.10 -14.45 7.81
C PRO A 56 -3.37 -14.21 8.65
N HIS A 57 -3.54 -13.00 9.22
CA HIS A 57 -4.70 -12.61 10.01
C HIS A 57 -5.67 -11.70 9.24
N SER A 58 -5.37 -11.36 7.99
CA SER A 58 -6.17 -10.48 7.14
C SER A 58 -6.24 -11.05 5.73
N CYS A 59 -6.63 -12.32 5.64
CA CYS A 59 -6.80 -13.05 4.39
C CYS A 59 -7.75 -12.30 3.46
N ASP A 60 -7.39 -12.22 2.18
CA ASP A 60 -8.15 -11.53 1.11
C ASP A 60 -8.33 -10.01 1.31
N TRP A 61 -7.78 -9.44 2.39
CA TRP A 61 -7.85 -8.01 2.71
C TRP A 61 -6.45 -7.42 2.91
N ASN A 62 -5.57 -7.67 1.92
CA ASN A 62 -4.20 -7.19 1.92
C ASN A 62 -3.65 -7.00 0.50
N SER A 63 -2.52 -6.30 0.39
CA SER A 63 -1.92 -5.92 -0.89
C SER A 63 -1.29 -7.08 -1.68
N VAL A 64 -1.10 -8.25 -1.07
CA VAL A 64 -0.57 -9.45 -1.73
C VAL A 64 -1.71 -10.25 -2.36
N ASP A 65 -2.82 -10.40 -1.64
CA ASP A 65 -3.97 -11.20 -2.09
C ASP A 65 -4.85 -10.43 -3.10
N THR A 66 -4.95 -9.11 -3.00
CA THR A 66 -5.77 -8.27 -3.90
C THR A 66 -5.08 -6.94 -4.24
N GLY A 67 -5.43 -6.37 -5.39
CA GLY A 67 -4.96 -5.06 -5.83
C GLY A 67 -3.52 -5.12 -6.38
N PRO A 68 -2.47 -4.71 -5.64
CA PRO A 68 -1.11 -4.65 -6.17
C PRO A 68 -0.44 -6.01 -6.39
N HIS A 69 -0.93 -7.07 -5.73
CA HIS A 69 -0.30 -8.39 -5.69
C HIS A 69 1.18 -8.36 -5.29
N ARG A 70 1.50 -7.51 -4.30
CA ARG A 70 2.87 -7.15 -3.92
C ARG A 70 2.96 -6.82 -2.43
N ASN A 71 4.09 -7.15 -1.80
CA ASN A 71 4.37 -6.84 -0.40
C ASN A 71 5.01 -5.44 -0.28
N LEU A 72 4.16 -4.41 -0.27
CA LEU A 72 4.59 -3.01 -0.32
C LEU A 72 5.44 -2.59 0.89
N VAL A 73 5.22 -3.21 2.06
CA VAL A 73 6.04 -2.97 3.27
C VAL A 73 7.46 -3.48 3.07
N GLU A 74 7.62 -4.68 2.53
CA GLU A 74 8.94 -5.28 2.27
C GLU A 74 9.68 -4.52 1.18
N ASP A 75 9.00 -4.20 0.08
CA ASP A 75 9.59 -3.48 -1.05
C ASP A 75 10.17 -2.13 -0.63
N LEU A 76 9.37 -1.30 0.05
CA LEU A 76 9.88 -0.03 0.55
C LEU A 76 10.92 -0.24 1.64
N GLY A 77 10.72 -1.24 2.50
CA GLY A 77 11.62 -1.57 3.58
C GLY A 77 13.02 -1.96 3.12
N VAL A 78 13.14 -2.70 2.02
CA VAL A 78 14.42 -3.04 1.38
C VAL A 78 15.04 -1.80 0.76
N ALA A 79 14.27 -1.02 -0.01
CA ALA A 79 14.78 0.16 -0.71
C ALA A 79 15.37 1.21 0.24
N VAL A 80 14.69 1.56 1.34
CA VAL A 80 15.15 2.60 2.29
C VAL A 80 16.29 2.16 3.20
N ARG A 81 16.73 0.89 3.13
CA ARG A 81 17.83 0.32 3.93
C ARG A 81 19.06 -0.03 3.12
N LYS A 82 19.05 0.25 1.81
CA LYS A 82 20.24 0.15 0.95
C LYS A 82 21.30 1.15 1.42
#